data_AF-A0A3A0F9F2-F1
#
_entry.id   AF-A0A3A0F9F2-F1
#
_cell.length_a   1.000
_cell.length_b   1.000
_cell.length_c   1.000
_cell.angle_alpha   90.00
_cell.angle_beta   90.00
_cell.angle_gamma   90.00
#
_symmetry.space_group_name_H-M   'P 1'
#
loop_
_entity.id
_entity.type
_entity.pdbx_description
1 polymer ?
#
loop_
_entity_poly.entity_id
_entity_poly.type
_entity_poly.pdbx_seq_one_letter_code
_entity_poly.pdbx_strand_id
1 'polypeptide(L)'
;MATLVQVECAGAPRDLGLDQGAGCRDAIRADARAQGAVLDPGWIHFLRRRRSAAVASAFARDLMRHFPHLDERTRGLADAAGLARADAVALAADELARGLSGTACVAGDGLVLALETPPAPTGLVVRRTSPDGGFANLTLARPGLVCAIAGVNEHGLAGVVEARATTAHTGSCQAPGALLLDQCIERLDTVEKALEWCERRPGGGRALLVFRDAAGAAAAIEIDGDARRRVAAPSGSPADFAGPRVSVDPRARVLALDGGGFAAARFTLDR
;
A
#
# COMPACT_ATOMS: atom_id res chain seq x y z
N MET A 1 -1.25 4.48 -22.21
CA MET A 1 -0.49 5.17 -21.15
C MET A 1 -1.03 4.72 -19.81
N ALA A 2 -0.18 4.58 -18.80
CA ALA A 2 -0.65 4.23 -17.46
C ALA A 2 -1.36 5.43 -16.84
N THR A 3 -2.52 5.19 -16.21
CA THR A 3 -3.33 6.24 -15.59
C THR A 3 -2.87 6.50 -14.16
N LEU A 4 -2.72 7.78 -13.81
CA LEU A 4 -2.58 8.25 -12.44
C LEU A 4 -3.86 9.00 -12.05
N VAL A 5 -4.56 8.50 -11.04
CA VAL A 5 -5.78 9.16 -10.52
C VAL A 5 -5.45 9.79 -9.18
N GLN A 6 -5.98 10.99 -8.92
CA GLN A 6 -5.99 11.57 -7.58
C GLN A 6 -7.38 11.40 -6.97
N VAL A 7 -7.45 10.95 -5.71
CA VAL A 7 -8.68 10.84 -4.94
C VAL A 7 -8.52 11.56 -3.60
N GLU A 8 -9.58 12.24 -3.20
CA GLU A 8 -9.74 12.83 -1.88
C GLU A 8 -10.53 11.83 -1.02
N CYS A 9 -10.06 11.53 0.19
CA CYS A 9 -10.71 10.59 1.10
C CYS A 9 -10.82 11.22 2.49
N ALA A 10 -12.01 11.26 3.09
CA ALA A 10 -12.20 11.86 4.41
C ALA A 10 -13.11 11.05 5.34
N GLY A 11 -12.93 11.23 6.65
CA GLY A 11 -13.81 10.67 7.68
C GLY A 11 -13.34 9.34 8.28
N ALA A 12 -14.29 8.52 8.72
CA ALA A 12 -14.03 7.25 9.38
C ALA A 12 -13.48 6.21 8.39
N PRO A 13 -12.85 5.10 8.86
CA PRO A 13 -12.19 4.14 7.98
C PRO A 13 -13.06 3.61 6.83
N ARG A 14 -14.36 3.38 7.06
CA ARG A 14 -15.29 2.95 6.01
C ARG A 14 -15.52 4.04 4.97
N ASP A 15 -15.65 5.30 5.37
CA ASP A 15 -15.85 6.44 4.48
C ASP A 15 -14.62 6.69 3.60
N LEU A 16 -13.42 6.60 4.17
CA LEU A 16 -12.16 6.60 3.40
C LEU A 16 -12.14 5.52 2.33
N GLY A 17 -12.75 4.36 2.61
CA GLY A 17 -12.93 3.27 1.67
C GLY A 17 -13.92 3.63 0.57
N LEU A 18 -15.09 4.16 0.94
CA LEU A 18 -16.14 4.57 0.01
C LEU A 18 -15.61 5.61 -0.99
N ASP A 19 -14.89 6.62 -0.51
CA ASP A 19 -14.31 7.68 -1.35
C ASP A 19 -13.32 7.12 -2.37
N GLN A 20 -12.37 6.29 -1.92
CA GLN A 20 -11.42 5.62 -2.80
C GLN A 20 -12.16 4.71 -3.80
N GLY A 21 -13.11 3.90 -3.33
CA GLY A 21 -13.87 2.98 -4.17
C GLY A 21 -14.72 3.69 -5.21
N ALA A 22 -15.26 4.87 -4.91
CA ALA A 22 -16.01 5.69 -5.84
C ALA A 22 -15.08 6.33 -6.89
N GLY A 23 -13.98 6.96 -6.46
CA GLY A 23 -13.01 7.61 -7.34
C GLY A 23 -12.25 6.63 -8.25
N CYS A 24 -12.11 5.37 -7.82
CA CYS A 24 -11.40 4.33 -8.54
C CYS A 24 -12.30 3.19 -9.06
N ARG A 25 -13.63 3.37 -9.07
CA ARG A 25 -14.60 2.29 -9.35
C ARG A 25 -14.27 1.49 -10.61
N ASP A 26 -14.06 2.18 -11.72
CA ASP A 26 -13.84 1.53 -13.02
C ASP A 26 -12.50 0.79 -13.07
N ALA A 27 -11.49 1.37 -12.43
CA ALA A 27 -10.17 0.76 -12.27
C ALA A 27 -10.26 -0.52 -11.44
N ILE A 28 -10.85 -0.45 -10.25
CA ILE A 28 -11.04 -1.60 -9.36
C ILE A 28 -11.81 -2.73 -10.07
N ARG A 29 -12.87 -2.39 -10.81
CA ARG A 29 -13.65 -3.38 -11.57
C ARG A 29 -12.87 -3.98 -12.73
N ALA A 30 -12.02 -3.20 -13.41
CA ALA A 30 -11.16 -3.72 -14.46
C ALA A 30 -10.09 -4.67 -13.90
N ASP A 31 -9.47 -4.35 -12.77
CA ASP A 31 -8.53 -5.26 -12.08
C ASP A 31 -9.25 -6.55 -11.64
N ALA A 32 -10.43 -6.41 -11.03
CA ALA A 32 -11.24 -7.56 -10.62
C ALA A 32 -11.62 -8.46 -11.81
N ARG A 33 -11.98 -7.89 -12.98
CA ARG A 33 -12.23 -8.66 -14.21
C ARG A 33 -10.97 -9.34 -14.72
N ALA A 34 -9.84 -8.64 -14.75
CA ALA A 34 -8.57 -9.19 -15.21
C ALA A 34 -8.07 -10.37 -14.34
N GLN A 35 -8.39 -10.34 -13.04
CA GLN A 35 -8.13 -11.45 -12.12
C GLN A 35 -9.22 -12.53 -12.13
N GLY A 36 -10.29 -12.35 -12.92
CA GLY A 36 -11.41 -13.28 -13.02
C GLY A 36 -12.35 -13.26 -11.82
N ALA A 37 -12.34 -12.22 -10.98
CA ALA A 37 -13.27 -12.07 -9.86
C ALA A 37 -14.70 -11.71 -10.33
N VAL A 38 -14.83 -10.98 -11.45
CA VAL A 38 -16.12 -10.71 -12.10
C VAL A 38 -16.34 -11.77 -13.19
N LEU A 39 -17.29 -12.66 -12.95
CA LEU A 39 -17.43 -13.96 -13.62
C LEU A 39 -17.67 -13.93 -15.13
N ASP A 40 -17.00 -14.86 -15.81
CA ASP A 40 -17.46 -15.60 -16.99
C ASP A 40 -17.79 -17.04 -16.49
N PRO A 41 -18.97 -17.63 -16.78
CA PRO A 41 -19.34 -18.94 -16.23
C PRO A 41 -18.48 -20.10 -16.81
N GLY A 42 -17.71 -20.80 -15.96
CA GLY A 42 -16.93 -21.98 -16.38
C GLY A 42 -16.27 -22.79 -15.25
N TRP A 43 -16.00 -24.07 -15.46
CA TRP A 43 -15.46 -25.00 -14.45
C TRP A 43 -13.99 -24.73 -14.06
N ILE A 44 -13.18 -24.18 -14.98
CA ILE A 44 -11.79 -23.78 -14.70
C ILE A 44 -11.76 -22.64 -13.66
N HIS A 45 -12.74 -21.73 -13.73
CA HIS A 45 -12.89 -20.66 -12.74
C HIS A 45 -13.14 -21.20 -11.35
N PHE A 46 -14.06 -22.18 -11.23
CA PHE A 46 -14.37 -22.82 -9.96
C PHE A 46 -13.13 -23.40 -9.26
N LEU A 47 -12.22 -24.02 -10.02
CA LEU A 47 -10.97 -24.56 -9.48
C LEU A 47 -9.98 -23.46 -9.03
N ARG A 48 -9.80 -22.39 -9.83
CA ARG A 48 -8.94 -21.26 -9.43
C ARG A 48 -9.47 -20.55 -8.19
N ARG A 49 -10.80 -20.34 -8.14
CA ARG A 49 -11.50 -19.74 -7.01
C ARG A 49 -11.30 -20.53 -5.72
N ARG A 50 -11.27 -21.87 -5.77
CA ARG A 50 -11.04 -22.68 -4.57
C ARG A 50 -9.67 -22.46 -3.94
N ARG A 51 -8.61 -22.34 -4.75
CA ARG A 51 -7.25 -22.11 -4.23
C ARG A 51 -7.07 -20.68 -3.71
N SER A 52 -7.58 -19.68 -4.44
CA SER A 52 -7.54 -18.29 -3.97
C SER A 52 -8.44 -18.05 -2.76
N ALA A 53 -9.55 -18.77 -2.63
CA ALA A 53 -10.47 -18.63 -1.50
C ALA A 53 -9.84 -18.99 -0.15
N ALA A 54 -8.96 -19.98 -0.08
CA ALA A 54 -8.30 -20.35 1.17
C ALA A 54 -7.35 -19.23 1.66
N VAL A 55 -6.50 -18.72 0.75
CA VAL A 55 -5.57 -17.62 1.04
C VAL A 55 -6.35 -16.34 1.37
N ALA A 56 -7.35 -15.99 0.56
CA ALA A 56 -8.20 -14.82 0.79
C ALA A 56 -8.98 -14.92 2.11
N SER A 57 -9.44 -16.11 2.50
CA SER A 57 -10.14 -16.32 3.78
C SER A 57 -9.20 -16.14 4.97
N ALA A 58 -7.98 -16.66 4.90
CA ALA A 58 -7.00 -16.47 5.97
C ALA A 58 -6.56 -15.00 6.07
N PHE A 59 -6.30 -14.35 4.93
CA PHE A 59 -6.05 -12.92 4.83
C PHE A 59 -7.21 -12.09 5.42
N ALA A 60 -8.47 -12.41 5.08
CA ALA A 60 -9.64 -11.72 5.61
C ALA A 60 -9.74 -11.80 7.14
N ARG A 61 -9.49 -12.99 7.70
CA ARG A 61 -9.51 -13.19 9.16
C ARG A 61 -8.46 -12.34 9.85
N ASP A 62 -7.24 -12.31 9.31
CA ASP A 62 -6.15 -11.56 9.92
C ASP A 62 -6.29 -10.05 9.71
N LEU A 63 -6.85 -9.63 8.58
CA LEU A 63 -7.25 -8.24 8.35
C LEU A 63 -8.27 -7.79 9.41
N MET A 64 -9.33 -8.57 9.64
CA MET A 64 -10.32 -8.27 10.69
C MET A 64 -9.71 -8.25 12.08
N ARG A 65 -8.84 -9.21 12.40
CA ARG A 65 -8.29 -9.39 13.75
C ARG A 65 -7.22 -8.34 14.09
N HIS A 66 -6.34 -8.05 13.15
CA HIS A 66 -5.13 -7.27 13.41
C HIS A 66 -5.16 -5.88 12.78
N PHE A 67 -5.98 -5.68 11.75
CA PHE A 67 -6.11 -4.44 11.01
C PHE A 67 -7.58 -4.01 10.83
N PRO A 68 -8.38 -3.91 11.90
CA PRO A 68 -9.83 -3.71 11.79
C PRO A 68 -10.23 -2.45 11.00
N HIS A 69 -9.53 -1.33 11.21
CA HIS A 69 -9.68 -0.11 10.39
C HIS A 69 -9.43 -0.35 8.87
N LEU A 70 -8.41 -1.12 8.46
CA LEU A 70 -8.21 -1.47 7.05
C LEU A 70 -9.27 -2.45 6.54
N ASP A 71 -9.82 -3.30 7.40
CA ASP A 71 -10.97 -4.14 7.03
C ASP A 71 -12.22 -3.28 6.75
N GLU A 72 -12.54 -2.32 7.62
CA GLU A 72 -13.65 -1.38 7.40
C GLU A 72 -13.42 -0.52 6.14
N ARG A 73 -12.18 -0.08 5.91
CA ARG A 73 -11.80 0.61 4.66
C ARG A 73 -11.99 -0.28 3.43
N THR A 74 -11.64 -1.56 3.52
CA THR A 74 -11.84 -2.54 2.44
C THR A 74 -13.33 -2.76 2.16
N ARG A 75 -14.18 -2.74 3.20
CA ARG A 75 -15.64 -2.82 3.04
C ARG A 75 -16.20 -1.61 2.30
N GLY A 76 -15.82 -0.39 2.71
CA GLY A 76 -16.23 0.82 2.01
C GLY A 76 -15.78 0.83 0.55
N LEU A 77 -14.53 0.42 0.30
CA LEU A 77 -13.99 0.30 -1.06
C LEU A 77 -14.81 -0.68 -1.90
N ALA A 78 -15.11 -1.86 -1.36
CA ALA A 78 -15.92 -2.86 -2.05
C ALA A 78 -17.34 -2.34 -2.35
N ASP A 79 -18.00 -1.73 -1.37
CA ASP A 79 -19.35 -1.18 -1.51
C ASP A 79 -19.41 -0.12 -2.62
N ALA A 80 -18.50 0.85 -2.60
CA ALA A 80 -18.48 1.93 -3.60
C ALA A 80 -18.03 1.45 -4.98
N ALA A 81 -17.16 0.43 -5.07
CA ALA A 81 -16.81 -0.23 -6.31
C ALA A 81 -17.92 -1.18 -6.82
N GLY A 82 -18.94 -1.48 -6.01
CA GLY A 82 -19.97 -2.48 -6.30
C GLY A 82 -19.40 -3.89 -6.49
N LEU A 83 -18.48 -4.28 -5.60
CA LEU A 83 -17.93 -5.62 -5.50
C LEU A 83 -18.40 -6.27 -4.20
N ALA A 84 -18.44 -7.60 -4.14
CA ALA A 84 -18.54 -8.26 -2.84
C ALA A 84 -17.23 -8.05 -2.06
N ARG A 85 -17.31 -7.85 -0.73
CA ARG A 85 -16.13 -7.72 0.13
C ARG A 85 -15.11 -8.84 -0.09
N ALA A 86 -15.57 -10.08 -0.24
CA ALA A 86 -14.71 -11.24 -0.47
C ALA A 86 -13.87 -11.11 -1.76
N ASP A 87 -14.42 -10.49 -2.81
CA ASP A 87 -13.72 -10.28 -4.07
C ASP A 87 -12.69 -9.15 -3.94
N ALA A 88 -13.00 -8.07 -3.22
CA ALA A 88 -12.03 -7.00 -2.91
C ALA A 88 -10.86 -7.51 -2.04
N VAL A 89 -11.15 -8.35 -1.05
CA VAL A 89 -10.13 -9.02 -0.23
C VAL A 89 -9.27 -9.96 -1.09
N ALA A 90 -9.87 -10.75 -1.98
CA ALA A 90 -9.13 -11.64 -2.87
C ALA A 90 -8.23 -10.86 -3.84
N LEU A 91 -8.73 -9.75 -4.38
CA LEU A 91 -7.97 -8.80 -5.21
C LEU A 91 -6.75 -8.28 -4.44
N ALA A 92 -6.94 -7.84 -3.20
CA ALA A 92 -5.85 -7.34 -2.38
C ALA A 92 -4.84 -8.42 -2.01
N ALA A 93 -5.30 -9.63 -1.69
CA ALA A 93 -4.43 -10.76 -1.38
C ALA A 93 -3.56 -11.16 -2.57
N ASP A 94 -4.13 -11.22 -3.79
CA ASP A 94 -3.39 -11.57 -5.00
C ASP A 94 -2.35 -10.50 -5.36
N GLU A 95 -2.72 -9.22 -5.31
CA GLU A 95 -1.80 -8.11 -5.58
C GLU A 95 -0.63 -8.09 -4.59
N LEU A 96 -0.90 -8.26 -3.29
CA LEU A 96 0.16 -8.30 -2.28
C LEU A 96 1.02 -9.57 -2.35
N ALA A 97 0.46 -10.71 -2.77
CA ALA A 97 1.20 -11.95 -2.94
C ALA A 97 2.18 -11.90 -4.12
N ARG A 98 1.84 -11.16 -5.18
CA ARG A 98 2.75 -10.84 -6.30
C ARG A 98 3.90 -9.92 -5.88
N GLY A 99 3.80 -9.30 -4.71
CA GLY A 99 4.73 -8.30 -4.22
C GLY A 99 4.37 -6.90 -4.73
N LEU A 100 4.71 -5.90 -3.92
CA LEU A 100 4.79 -4.51 -4.35
C LEU A 100 6.25 -4.31 -4.75
N SER A 101 6.57 -4.84 -5.92
CA SER A 101 7.94 -4.89 -6.40
C SER A 101 8.50 -3.50 -6.63
N GLY A 102 9.59 -3.21 -5.91
CA GLY A 102 10.37 -2.01 -6.08
C GLY A 102 11.56 -1.99 -5.14
N THR A 103 12.52 -1.10 -5.42
CA THR A 103 13.68 -0.90 -4.56
C THR A 103 13.54 0.41 -3.81
N ALA A 104 13.56 0.32 -2.47
CA ALA A 104 13.45 1.48 -1.58
C ALA A 104 14.82 1.95 -1.11
N CYS A 105 15.05 3.27 -1.13
CA CYS A 105 16.24 3.86 -0.54
C CYS A 105 15.99 5.28 -0.01
N VAL A 106 16.91 5.75 0.82
CA VAL A 106 17.10 7.15 1.17
C VAL A 106 17.99 7.78 0.11
N ALA A 107 17.53 8.90 -0.45
CA ALA A 107 18.27 9.67 -1.44
C ALA A 107 18.21 11.16 -1.09
N GLY A 108 19.36 11.73 -0.71
CA GLY A 108 19.43 13.10 -0.21
C GLY A 108 18.55 13.31 1.02
N ASP A 109 17.61 14.26 0.92
CA ASP A 109 16.67 14.60 2.00
C ASP A 109 15.35 13.83 1.96
N GLY A 110 15.15 12.93 0.99
CA GLY A 110 13.90 12.20 0.81
C GLY A 110 14.03 10.69 0.77
N LEU A 111 12.90 10.04 0.53
CA LEU A 111 12.81 8.63 0.18
C LEU A 111 12.57 8.48 -1.32
N VAL A 112 13.13 7.43 -1.90
CA VAL A 112 12.85 7.02 -3.28
C VAL A 112 12.44 5.56 -3.30
N LEU A 113 11.39 5.27 -4.06
CA LEU A 113 10.96 3.94 -4.42
C LEU A 113 10.94 3.82 -5.94
N ALA A 114 11.80 2.95 -6.48
CA ALA A 114 11.75 2.58 -7.88
C ALA A 114 10.83 1.39 -8.07
N LEU A 115 9.77 1.52 -8.87
CA LEU A 115 8.77 0.48 -9.07
C LEU A 115 9.18 -0.45 -10.22
N GLU A 116 9.14 -1.76 -10.03
CA GLU A 116 9.49 -2.76 -11.07
C GLU A 116 8.41 -2.93 -12.16
N THR A 117 7.75 -1.86 -12.58
CA THR A 117 6.62 -1.81 -13.55
C THR A 117 5.24 -2.09 -12.92
N PRO A 118 4.18 -1.32 -13.25
CA PRO A 118 2.83 -1.61 -12.75
C PRO A 118 2.26 -2.89 -13.39
N PRO A 119 1.80 -3.90 -12.62
CA PRO A 119 0.96 -4.93 -13.19
C PRO A 119 -0.35 -4.31 -13.67
N ALA A 120 -0.75 -4.73 -14.87
CA ALA A 120 -2.01 -4.36 -15.51
C ALA A 120 -3.23 -4.85 -14.70
N PRO A 121 -4.42 -4.23 -14.87
CA PRO A 121 -4.71 -3.17 -15.84
C PRO A 121 -4.63 -1.70 -15.36
N THR A 122 -4.78 -1.32 -14.08
CA THR A 122 -5.31 0.04 -13.79
C THR A 122 -4.41 1.10 -13.14
N GLY A 123 -3.09 0.89 -13.13
CA GLY A 123 -2.15 2.00 -12.85
C GLY A 123 -1.98 2.31 -11.36
N LEU A 124 -1.89 3.58 -11.01
CA LEU A 124 -1.61 4.06 -9.65
C LEU A 124 -2.65 5.09 -9.21
N VAL A 125 -2.90 5.18 -7.91
CA VAL A 125 -3.73 6.22 -7.30
C VAL A 125 -2.94 7.01 -6.27
N VAL A 126 -3.05 8.33 -6.32
CA VAL A 126 -2.62 9.24 -5.25
C VAL A 126 -3.84 9.55 -4.39
N ARG A 127 -3.75 9.29 -3.09
CA ARG A 127 -4.80 9.53 -2.11
C ARG A 127 -4.38 10.67 -1.22
N ARG A 128 -5.18 11.74 -1.19
CA ARG A 128 -5.13 12.74 -0.13
C ARG A 128 -6.16 12.33 0.91
N THR A 129 -5.70 11.96 2.09
CA THR A 129 -6.53 11.35 3.14
C THR A 129 -6.63 12.29 4.33
N SER A 130 -7.84 12.53 4.83
CA SER A 130 -8.13 13.27 6.06
C SER A 130 -8.94 12.38 7.02
N PRO A 131 -8.29 11.47 7.75
CA PRO A 131 -8.95 10.47 8.60
C PRO A 131 -9.49 11.08 9.90
N ASP A 132 -10.62 10.57 10.40
CA ASP A 132 -11.12 10.93 11.73
C ASP A 132 -10.18 10.40 12.84
N GLY A 133 -9.54 11.32 13.57
CA GLY A 133 -8.65 10.96 14.68
C GLY A 133 -7.28 10.44 14.26
N GLY A 134 -6.88 10.65 13.00
CA GLY A 134 -5.53 10.39 12.51
C GLY A 134 -4.93 11.62 11.84
N PHE A 135 -3.74 11.46 11.27
CA PHE A 135 -3.02 12.50 10.57
C PHE A 135 -3.44 12.58 9.10
N ALA A 136 -3.65 13.81 8.63
CA ALA A 136 -3.79 14.06 7.21
C ALA A 136 -2.55 13.54 6.48
N ASN A 137 -2.75 12.91 5.33
CA ASN A 137 -1.65 12.28 4.60
C ASN A 137 -1.86 12.24 3.09
N LEU A 138 -0.73 12.09 2.39
CA LEU A 138 -0.64 11.94 0.96
C LEU A 138 0.07 10.62 0.66
N THR A 139 -0.63 9.70 0.00
CA THR A 139 -0.12 8.34 -0.24
C THR A 139 -0.29 7.93 -1.70
N LEU A 140 0.64 7.12 -2.20
CA LEU A 140 0.51 6.40 -3.47
C LEU A 140 0.08 4.96 -3.16
N ALA A 141 -0.90 4.44 -3.88
CA ALA A 141 -1.42 3.08 -3.74
C ALA A 141 -1.85 2.51 -5.10
N ARG A 142 -2.37 1.28 -5.08
CA ARG A 142 -3.16 0.72 -6.18
C ARG A 142 -4.65 1.02 -5.99
N PRO A 143 -5.42 1.19 -7.07
CA PRO A 143 -6.86 1.45 -7.00
C PRO A 143 -7.62 0.53 -6.03
N GLY A 144 -7.40 -0.78 -6.10
CA GLY A 144 -8.05 -1.79 -5.26
C GLY A 144 -7.36 -2.13 -3.93
N LEU A 145 -6.25 -1.46 -3.59
CA LEU A 145 -5.53 -1.69 -2.34
C LEU A 145 -5.79 -0.58 -1.33
N VAL A 146 -6.11 -0.99 -0.10
CA VAL A 146 -6.25 -0.05 1.02
C VAL A 146 -4.92 0.38 1.62
N CYS A 147 -3.82 -0.35 1.39
CA CYS A 147 -2.50 0.02 1.88
C CYS A 147 -1.73 0.92 0.91
N ALA A 148 -1.00 1.88 1.45
CA ALA A 148 -0.01 2.65 0.72
C ALA A 148 1.19 1.81 0.27
N ILE A 149 1.76 2.22 -0.85
CA ILE A 149 3.08 1.82 -1.36
C ILE A 149 4.14 2.83 -0.89
N ALA A 150 3.76 4.11 -0.88
CA ALA A 150 4.58 5.23 -0.45
C ALA A 150 3.68 6.32 0.12
N GLY A 151 4.20 7.16 1.01
CA GLY A 151 3.44 8.31 1.48
C GLY A 151 4.15 9.17 2.51
N VAL A 152 3.50 10.28 2.83
CA VAL A 152 3.92 11.25 3.85
C VAL A 152 2.70 11.82 4.57
N ASN A 153 2.80 12.08 5.87
CA ASN A 153 1.75 12.74 6.64
C ASN A 153 2.04 14.21 6.96
N GLU A 154 1.09 14.87 7.62
CA GLU A 154 1.17 16.29 7.97
C GLU A 154 2.32 16.64 8.92
N HIS A 155 2.79 15.66 9.71
CA HIS A 155 3.96 15.79 10.58
C HIS A 155 5.30 15.52 9.86
N GLY A 156 5.25 15.16 8.58
CA GLY A 156 6.44 14.87 7.79
C GLY A 156 7.06 13.50 8.09
N LEU A 157 6.31 12.56 8.67
CA LEU A 157 6.70 11.15 8.64
C LEU A 157 6.42 10.63 7.23
N ALA A 158 7.48 10.23 6.53
CA ALA A 158 7.43 9.60 5.23
C ALA A 158 7.80 8.11 5.34
N GLY A 159 7.22 7.30 4.46
CA GLY A 159 7.53 5.88 4.37
C GLY A 159 7.30 5.32 2.99
N VAL A 160 8.08 4.28 2.65
CA VAL A 160 7.93 3.48 1.43
C VAL A 160 8.03 2.00 1.78
N VAL A 161 7.34 1.16 1.01
CA VAL A 161 7.40 -0.30 1.16
C VAL A 161 8.00 -0.97 -0.07
N GLU A 162 8.99 -1.82 0.17
CA GLU A 162 9.42 -2.87 -0.75
C GLU A 162 8.81 -4.18 -0.25
N ALA A 163 7.75 -4.66 -0.90
CA ALA A 163 7.14 -5.95 -0.57
C ALA A 163 7.61 -7.02 -1.55
N ARG A 164 8.30 -8.04 -1.04
CA ARG A 164 8.89 -9.09 -1.87
C ARG A 164 7.89 -10.23 -2.06
N ALA A 165 7.74 -10.65 -3.31
CA ALA A 165 6.98 -11.86 -3.62
C ALA A 165 7.51 -13.03 -2.80
N THR A 166 6.62 -13.75 -2.13
CA THR A 166 6.98 -14.97 -1.41
C THR A 166 6.07 -16.10 -1.85
N THR A 167 6.68 -17.24 -2.18
CA THR A 167 5.96 -18.48 -2.50
C THR A 167 5.53 -19.22 -1.23
N ALA A 168 6.08 -18.86 -0.07
CA ALA A 168 5.80 -19.49 1.21
C ALA A 168 5.25 -18.46 2.21
N HIS A 169 4.14 -18.81 2.85
CA HIS A 169 3.65 -18.08 4.01
C HIS A 169 4.55 -18.41 5.20
N THR A 170 5.35 -17.43 5.61
CA THR A 170 6.12 -17.50 6.85
C THR A 170 5.30 -16.82 7.95
N GLY A 171 5.22 -17.45 9.13
CA GLY A 171 4.63 -16.85 10.33
C GLY A 171 3.13 -17.10 10.57
N SER A 172 2.66 -16.52 11.67
CA SER A 172 1.32 -16.72 12.23
C SER A 172 0.23 -15.85 11.60
N CYS A 173 0.62 -14.77 10.91
CA CYS A 173 -0.26 -13.79 10.29
C CYS A 173 -0.15 -13.87 8.76
N GLN A 174 -1.29 -13.94 8.06
CA GLN A 174 -1.40 -13.96 6.61
C GLN A 174 -1.55 -12.55 6.01
N ALA A 175 -1.85 -11.55 6.84
CA ALA A 175 -1.91 -10.16 6.42
C ALA A 175 -0.49 -9.58 6.27
N PRO A 176 -0.07 -9.13 5.08
CA PRO A 176 1.32 -8.72 4.83
C PRO A 176 1.78 -7.56 5.69
N GLY A 177 3.04 -7.58 6.10
CA GLY A 177 3.67 -6.47 6.82
C GLY A 177 3.59 -5.12 6.11
N ALA A 178 3.41 -5.11 4.79
CA ALA A 178 3.17 -3.90 3.99
C ALA A 178 1.96 -3.07 4.48
N LEU A 179 0.96 -3.71 5.09
CA LEU A 179 -0.21 -3.02 5.66
C LEU A 179 0.16 -2.10 6.84
N LEU A 180 1.31 -2.31 7.48
CA LEU A 180 1.76 -1.49 8.61
C LEU A 180 2.14 -0.07 8.18
N LEU A 181 2.50 0.15 6.90
CA LEU A 181 2.86 1.48 6.40
C LEU A 181 1.70 2.47 6.56
N ASP A 182 0.49 2.09 6.15
CA ASP A 182 -0.70 2.95 6.24
C ASP A 182 -0.99 3.33 7.71
N GLN A 183 -0.86 2.37 8.64
CA GLN A 183 -1.02 2.62 10.07
C GLN A 183 0.00 3.61 10.62
N CYS A 184 1.25 3.52 10.18
CA CYS A 184 2.31 4.41 10.64
C CYS A 184 2.07 5.83 10.12
N ILE A 185 1.80 5.97 8.83
CA ILE A 185 1.53 7.27 8.20
C ILE A 185 0.28 7.93 8.79
N GLU A 186 -0.78 7.16 9.08
CA GLU A 186 -2.02 7.69 9.64
C GLU A 186 -1.88 8.14 11.11
N ARG A 187 -0.91 7.64 11.89
CA ARG A 187 -0.95 7.77 13.37
C ARG A 187 0.33 8.21 14.05
N LEU A 188 1.46 8.16 13.37
CA LEU A 188 2.78 8.34 13.98
C LEU A 188 3.46 9.55 13.35
N ASP A 189 4.29 10.24 14.12
CA ASP A 189 4.90 11.53 13.74
C ASP A 189 6.42 11.43 13.54
N THR A 190 7.02 10.29 13.87
CA THR A 190 8.47 10.10 13.96
C THR A 190 8.88 8.70 13.52
N VAL A 191 10.12 8.57 13.03
CA VAL A 191 10.67 7.27 12.60
C VAL A 191 10.72 6.28 13.76
N GLU A 192 11.16 6.70 14.95
CA GLU A 192 11.30 5.80 16.10
C GLU A 192 9.96 5.17 16.50
N LYS A 193 8.89 5.97 16.59
CA LYS A 193 7.54 5.46 16.89
C LYS A 193 7.07 4.48 15.82
N ALA A 194 7.38 4.73 14.53
CA ALA A 194 7.04 3.82 13.44
C ALA A 194 7.75 2.46 13.54
N LEU A 195 9.04 2.47 13.90
CA LEU A 195 9.79 1.23 14.13
C LEU A 195 9.22 0.45 15.32
N GLU A 196 9.02 1.10 16.48
CA GLU A 196 8.44 0.45 17.66
C GLU A 196 7.05 -0.13 17.37
N TRP A 197 6.24 0.57 16.57
CA TRP A 197 4.93 0.08 16.15
C TRP A 197 5.06 -1.20 15.32
N CYS A 198 5.94 -1.21 14.32
CA CYS A 198 6.13 -2.36 13.44
C CYS A 198 6.70 -3.58 14.18
N GLU A 199 7.53 -3.39 15.21
CA GLU A 199 8.09 -4.47 16.03
C GLU A 199 7.03 -5.20 16.85
N ARG A 200 6.01 -4.47 17.32
CA ARG A 200 4.99 -5.00 18.24
C ARG A 200 3.74 -5.50 17.52
N ARG A 201 3.65 -5.36 16.19
CA ARG A 201 2.45 -5.68 15.41
C ARG A 201 2.63 -6.91 14.53
N PRO A 202 1.63 -7.79 14.48
CA PRO A 202 1.65 -8.93 13.58
C PRO A 202 1.59 -8.46 12.12
N GLY A 203 2.18 -9.26 11.24
CA GLY A 203 2.30 -8.97 9.82
C GLY A 203 3.11 -10.07 9.18
N GLY A 204 2.55 -10.74 8.18
CA GLY A 204 3.20 -11.84 7.48
C GLY A 204 4.00 -11.41 6.26
N GLY A 205 4.43 -12.41 5.51
CA GLY A 205 5.14 -12.22 4.26
C GLY A 205 6.52 -11.61 4.44
N ARG A 206 7.04 -11.01 3.37
CA ARG A 206 8.36 -10.37 3.35
C ARG A 206 8.26 -8.93 2.89
N ALA A 207 8.71 -8.01 3.73
CA ALA A 207 8.69 -6.60 3.42
C ALA A 207 9.89 -5.88 4.05
N LEU A 208 10.35 -4.83 3.37
CA LEU A 208 11.21 -3.80 3.93
C LEU A 208 10.41 -2.50 3.97
N LEU A 209 10.19 -1.96 5.16
CA LEU A 209 9.60 -0.64 5.35
C LEU A 209 10.73 0.34 5.64
N VAL A 210 10.87 1.37 4.81
CA VAL A 210 11.88 2.43 4.98
C VAL A 210 11.17 3.71 5.35
N PHE A 211 11.59 4.33 6.45
CA PHE A 211 11.01 5.56 6.98
C PHE A 211 12.02 6.69 7.01
N ARG A 212 11.52 7.92 6.87
CA ARG A 212 12.26 9.15 7.11
C ARG A 212 11.32 10.20 7.68
N ASP A 213 11.75 11.01 8.62
CA ASP A 213 10.97 12.13 9.14
C ASP A 213 11.54 13.50 8.75
N ALA A 214 10.79 14.58 9.04
CA ALA A 214 11.19 15.95 8.73
C ALA A 214 12.47 16.41 9.45
N ALA A 215 12.79 15.80 10.61
CA ALA A 215 14.04 16.04 11.32
C ALA A 215 15.24 15.40 10.61
N GLY A 216 14.99 14.50 9.65
CA GLY A 216 16.01 13.82 8.86
C GLY A 216 16.44 12.49 9.45
N ALA A 217 15.78 12.00 10.51
CA ALA A 217 16.02 10.65 10.97
C ALA A 217 15.54 9.67 9.89
N ALA A 218 16.29 8.59 9.67
CA ALA A 218 15.94 7.56 8.70
C ALA A 218 16.35 6.19 9.22
N ALA A 219 15.46 5.22 9.05
CA ALA A 219 15.69 3.85 9.44
C ALA A 219 14.77 2.93 8.66
N ALA A 220 15.03 1.63 8.73
CA ALA A 220 14.15 0.64 8.13
C ALA A 220 13.89 -0.53 9.07
N ILE A 221 12.82 -1.26 8.77
CA ILE A 221 12.49 -2.52 9.44
C ILE A 221 12.23 -3.59 8.38
N GLU A 222 12.95 -4.70 8.54
CA GLU A 222 12.72 -5.93 7.79
C GLU A 222 11.70 -6.80 8.50
N ILE A 223 10.78 -7.33 7.69
CA ILE A 223 9.71 -8.24 8.08
C ILE A 223 9.93 -9.54 7.30
N ASP A 224 10.05 -10.67 8.01
CA ASP A 224 10.00 -12.01 7.42
C ASP A 224 9.15 -12.92 8.32
N GLY A 225 7.88 -13.08 7.96
CA GLY A 225 6.90 -13.80 8.77
C GLY A 225 6.74 -13.15 10.14
N ASP A 226 6.97 -13.88 11.24
CA ASP A 226 6.90 -13.31 12.59
C ASP A 226 8.19 -12.56 13.00
N ALA A 227 9.28 -12.68 12.23
CA ALA A 227 10.53 -12.01 12.55
C ALA A 227 10.48 -10.52 12.20
N ARG A 228 11.06 -9.70 13.07
CA ARG A 228 11.20 -8.24 12.92
C ARG A 228 12.62 -7.85 13.21
N ARG A 229 13.23 -7.07 12.33
CA ARG A 229 14.59 -6.60 12.51
C ARG A 229 14.73 -5.16 12.05
N ARG A 230 15.10 -4.27 12.97
CA ARG A 230 15.59 -2.93 12.58
C ARG A 230 16.87 -3.08 11.79
N VAL A 231 16.97 -2.36 10.69
CA VAL A 231 18.17 -2.28 9.86
C VAL A 231 18.45 -0.82 9.50
N ALA A 232 19.68 -0.54 9.09
CA ALA A 232 19.99 0.75 8.49
C ALA A 232 19.13 0.95 7.24
N ALA A 233 18.60 2.16 7.05
CA ALA A 233 17.89 2.49 5.83
C ALA A 233 18.85 2.36 4.63
N PRO A 234 18.48 1.65 3.56
CA PRO A 234 19.31 1.56 2.36
C PRO A 234 19.55 2.97 1.81
N SER A 235 20.79 3.30 1.49
CA SER A 235 21.15 4.56 0.81
C SER A 235 21.44 4.28 -0.66
N GLY A 236 21.00 5.13 -1.57
CA GLY A 236 21.28 4.96 -3.00
C GLY A 236 21.04 6.23 -3.81
N SER A 237 21.41 6.21 -5.09
CA SER A 237 21.11 7.29 -6.01
C SER A 237 19.80 6.99 -6.75
N PRO A 238 18.89 7.97 -6.94
CA PRO A 238 17.72 7.80 -7.80
C PRO A 238 18.06 7.46 -9.25
N ALA A 239 19.30 7.74 -9.67
CA ALA A 239 19.82 7.43 -11.00
C ALA A 239 20.13 5.94 -11.21
N ASP A 240 20.26 5.16 -10.13
CA ASP A 240 20.62 3.74 -10.20
C ASP A 240 19.43 2.86 -10.61
N PHE A 241 18.23 3.44 -10.71
CA PHE A 241 16.99 2.71 -10.92
C PHE A 241 16.37 3.00 -12.29
N ALA A 242 16.01 1.94 -13.00
CA ALA A 242 15.17 2.01 -14.19
C ALA A 242 13.68 1.88 -13.81
N GLY A 243 12.79 2.56 -14.55
CA GLY A 243 11.34 2.45 -14.38
C GLY A 243 10.67 3.68 -13.76
N PRO A 244 9.36 3.59 -13.44
CA PRO A 244 8.68 4.65 -12.70
C PRO A 244 9.25 4.78 -11.28
N ARG A 245 9.51 6.02 -10.86
CA ARG A 245 10.07 6.33 -9.54
C ARG A 245 9.12 7.22 -8.77
N VAL A 246 9.00 6.91 -7.50
CA VAL A 246 8.28 7.70 -6.51
C VAL A 246 9.31 8.34 -5.62
N SER A 247 9.25 9.66 -5.48
CA SER A 247 10.04 10.40 -4.50
C SER A 247 9.12 10.99 -3.45
N VAL A 248 9.53 10.90 -2.18
CA VAL A 248 8.79 11.43 -1.05
C VAL A 248 9.73 12.36 -0.26
N ASP A 249 9.35 13.63 -0.17
CA ASP A 249 10.06 14.63 0.63
C ASP A 249 9.31 14.84 1.96
N PRO A 250 9.87 14.39 3.10
CA PRO A 250 9.22 14.52 4.40
C PRO A 250 9.10 15.98 4.86
N ARG A 251 10.06 16.85 4.53
CA ARG A 251 10.08 18.26 4.96
C ARG A 251 9.09 19.09 4.17
N ALA A 252 9.06 18.91 2.86
CA ALA A 252 8.10 19.59 1.98
C ALA A 252 6.72 18.93 2.00
N ARG A 253 6.61 17.70 2.52
CA ARG A 253 5.40 16.85 2.50
C ARG A 253 4.88 16.68 1.08
N VAL A 254 5.81 16.32 0.20
CA VAL A 254 5.59 16.16 -1.22
C VAL A 254 5.74 14.71 -1.61
N LEU A 255 4.86 14.25 -2.49
CA LEU A 255 4.99 13.02 -3.24
C LEU A 255 5.11 13.36 -4.72
N ALA A 256 6.14 12.87 -5.40
CA ALA A 256 6.30 13.03 -6.84
C ALA A 256 6.49 11.68 -7.52
N LEU A 257 5.91 11.55 -8.72
CA LEU A 257 6.02 10.39 -9.58
C LEU A 257 6.68 10.82 -10.89
N ASP A 258 7.72 10.12 -11.32
CA ASP A 258 8.36 10.32 -12.62
C ASP A 258 8.63 8.99 -13.34
N GLY A 259 8.79 9.03 -14.66
CA GLY A 259 9.16 7.86 -15.47
C GLY A 259 8.04 6.84 -15.73
N GLY A 260 8.42 5.70 -16.31
CA GLY A 260 7.53 4.53 -16.47
C GLY A 260 6.27 4.72 -17.32
N GLY A 261 6.24 5.71 -18.21
CA GLY A 261 5.07 6.02 -19.04
C GLY A 261 3.96 6.81 -18.32
N PHE A 262 4.22 7.27 -17.09
CA PHE A 262 3.42 8.28 -16.41
C PHE A 262 3.94 9.68 -16.78
N ALA A 263 3.03 10.65 -16.88
CA ALA A 263 3.44 12.05 -16.89
C ALA A 263 4.06 12.40 -15.53
N ALA A 264 5.13 13.19 -15.54
CA ALA A 264 5.73 13.68 -14.30
C ALA A 264 4.66 14.44 -13.49
N ALA A 265 4.47 14.05 -12.24
CA ALA A 265 3.44 14.60 -11.39
C ALA A 265 4.01 14.87 -9.98
N ARG A 266 3.57 15.96 -9.36
CA ARG A 266 3.99 16.39 -8.02
C ARG A 266 2.76 16.79 -7.23
N PHE A 267 2.63 16.23 -6.04
CA PHE A 267 1.52 16.40 -5.13
C PHE A 267 2.07 16.90 -3.80
N THR A 268 1.40 17.88 -3.19
CA THR A 268 1.81 18.47 -1.91
C THR A 268 0.66 18.32 -0.93
N LEU A 269 0.96 17.97 0.32
CA LEU A 269 0.02 18.00 1.42
C LEU A 269 0.00 19.39 2.06
N ASP A 270 -1.18 20.02 2.08
CA ASP A 270 -1.36 21.35 2.64
C ASP A 270 -1.11 21.36 4.16
N ARG A 271 -0.89 22.55 4.72
CA ARG A 271 -0.70 22.75 6.16
C ARG A 271 -2.02 22.84 6.88
#